data_AF-A0A532EEV5-F1
#
_entry.id   AF-A0A532EEV5-F1
#
_cell.length_a   1.000
_cell.length_b   1.000
_cell.length_c   1.000
_cell.angle_alpha   90.00
_cell.angle_beta   90.00
_cell.angle_gamma   90.00
#
_symmetry.space_group_name_H-M   'P 1'
#
loop_
_entity.id
_entity.type
_entity.pdbx_description
1 polymer ?
#
loop_
_entity_poly.entity_id
_entity_poly.type
_entity_poly.pdbx_seq_one_letter_code
_entity_poly.pdbx_strand_id
1 'polypeptide(L)'
;LDSLLSIVQMPRGIPVATVAIGGAENAAILAAQILGLRSAAIRQRVEQFRANQTQSVLDSQDDARLSPPLRMGRSSRASRRS
;
A
#
# COMPACT_ATOMS: atom_id res chain seq x y z
N LEU A 1 0.13 19.82 -3.41
CA LEU A 1 -0.81 20.18 -2.32
C LEU A 1 -1.99 20.97 -2.87
N ASP A 2 -1.75 21.98 -3.68
CA ASP A 2 -2.79 22.80 -4.34
C ASP A 2 -3.86 21.94 -5.05
N SER A 3 -3.43 20.92 -5.81
CA SER A 3 -4.33 19.97 -6.47
C SER A 3 -5.23 19.16 -5.52
N LEU A 4 -4.81 18.91 -4.28
CA LEU A 4 -5.64 18.19 -3.31
C LEU A 4 -6.70 19.13 -2.73
N LEU A 5 -6.28 20.34 -2.36
CA LEU A 5 -7.16 21.35 -1.76
C LEU A 5 -8.22 21.84 -2.75
N SER A 6 -7.91 21.92 -4.05
CA SER A 6 -8.88 22.28 -5.08
C SER A 6 -9.93 21.20 -5.36
N ILE A 7 -9.66 19.93 -5.01
CA ILE A 7 -10.57 18.79 -5.23
C ILE A 7 -11.38 18.44 -3.97
N VAL A 8 -10.75 18.48 -2.78
CA VAL A 8 -11.38 18.00 -1.53
C VAL A 8 -12.30 19.03 -0.89
N GLN A 9 -12.12 20.33 -1.17
CA GLN A 9 -12.90 21.41 -0.56
C GLN A 9 -14.19 21.70 -1.32
N MET A 10 -15.07 20.70 -1.42
CA MET A 10 -16.35 20.87 -2.08
C MET A 10 -17.42 21.48 -1.15
N PRO A 11 -18.28 22.37 -1.65
CA PRO A 11 -19.37 22.95 -0.87
C PRO A 11 -20.40 21.89 -0.47
N ARG A 12 -21.15 22.17 0.59
CA ARG A 12 -22.21 21.27 1.08
C ARG A 12 -23.21 20.96 -0.04
N GLY A 13 -23.52 19.67 -0.21
CA GLY A 13 -24.47 19.17 -1.22
C GLY A 13 -23.83 18.55 -2.46
N ILE A 14 -22.52 18.72 -2.68
CA ILE A 14 -21.81 18.13 -3.83
C ILE A 14 -20.62 17.30 -3.33
N PRO A 15 -20.84 16.03 -2.95
CA PRO A 15 -19.77 15.20 -2.42
C PRO A 15 -18.80 14.77 -3.55
N VAL A 16 -17.51 14.75 -3.24
CA VAL A 16 -16.46 14.19 -4.11
C VAL A 16 -15.66 13.17 -3.30
N ALA A 17 -15.49 11.97 -3.87
CA ALA A 17 -14.68 10.93 -3.25
C ALA A 17 -13.21 11.10 -3.66
N THR A 18 -12.44 11.77 -2.80
CA THR A 18 -11.03 12.08 -3.04
C THR A 18 -10.13 10.97 -2.50
N VAL A 19 -9.12 10.57 -3.29
CA VAL A 19 -8.08 9.60 -2.89
C VAL A 19 -6.72 10.31 -2.76
N ALA A 20 -5.68 9.57 -2.37
CA ALA A 20 -4.32 10.09 -2.22
C ALA A 20 -3.79 10.76 -3.52
N ILE A 21 -2.88 11.72 -3.37
CA ILE A 21 -2.17 12.35 -4.50
C ILE A 21 -1.39 11.26 -5.26
N GLY A 22 -1.55 11.19 -6.58
CA GLY A 22 -0.98 10.11 -7.41
C GLY A 22 -1.67 8.75 -7.22
N GLY A 23 -2.75 8.68 -6.45
CA GLY A 23 -3.47 7.45 -6.11
C GLY A 23 -4.43 6.95 -7.20
N ALA A 24 -4.03 6.98 -8.48
CA ALA A 24 -4.88 6.54 -9.59
C ALA A 24 -5.35 5.08 -9.42
N GLU A 25 -4.48 4.21 -8.90
CA GLU A 25 -4.83 2.82 -8.58
C GLU A 25 -5.93 2.75 -7.50
N ASN A 26 -5.81 3.55 -6.43
CA ASN A 26 -6.82 3.63 -5.39
C ASN A 26 -8.15 4.19 -5.92
N ALA A 27 -8.12 5.15 -6.85
CA ALA A 27 -9.32 5.64 -7.52
C ALA A 27 -10.00 4.53 -8.35
N ALA A 28 -9.21 3.74 -9.09
CA ALA A 28 -9.74 2.61 -9.86
C ALA A 28 -10.35 1.53 -8.95
N ILE A 29 -9.70 1.20 -7.83
CA ILE A 29 -10.20 0.24 -6.85
C ILE A 29 -11.49 0.76 -6.18
N LEU A 30 -11.56 2.05 -5.87
CA LEU A 30 -12.78 2.68 -5.34
C LEU A 30 -13.93 2.60 -6.34
N ALA A 31 -13.68 2.93 -7.61
CA ALA A 31 -14.65 2.80 -8.68
C ALA A 31 -15.12 1.34 -8.85
N ALA A 32 -14.19 0.38 -8.84
CA ALA A 32 -14.50 -1.04 -8.92
C ALA A 32 -15.38 -1.51 -7.75
N GLN A 33 -15.15 -1.01 -6.53
CA GLN A 33 -16.01 -1.30 -5.38
C GLN A 33 -17.45 -0.79 -5.57
N ILE A 34 -17.60 0.43 -6.11
CA ILE A 34 -18.93 1.00 -6.42
C ILE A 34 -19.63 0.17 -7.49
N LEU A 35 -18.93 -0.18 -8.58
CA LEU A 35 -19.47 -1.02 -9.66
C LEU A 35 -19.79 -2.45 -9.18
N GLY A 36 -19.01 -2.98 -8.25
CA GLY A 36 -19.21 -4.29 -7.63
C GLY A 36 -20.54 -4.43 -6.90
N LEU A 37 -21.18 -3.33 -6.49
CA LEU A 37 -22.54 -3.34 -5.91
C LEU A 37 -23.60 -3.88 -6.90
N ARG A 38 -23.33 -3.77 -8.21
CA ARG A 38 -24.25 -4.20 -9.28
C ARG A 38 -23.68 -5.31 -10.16
N SER A 39 -22.41 -5.68 -9.96
CA SER A 39 -21.74 -6.73 -10.74
C SER A 39 -21.00 -7.70 -9.84
N ALA A 40 -21.53 -8.92 -9.71
CA ALA A 40 -20.92 -9.99 -8.93
C ALA A 40 -19.51 -10.34 -9.42
N ALA A 41 -19.28 -10.31 -10.74
CA ALA A 41 -17.97 -10.59 -11.33
C ALA A 41 -16.91 -9.53 -10.92
N ILE A 42 -17.28 -8.25 -10.89
CA ILE A 42 -16.36 -7.19 -10.44
C ILE A 42 -16.10 -7.33 -8.94
N ARG A 43 -17.15 -7.60 -8.14
CA ARG A 43 -17.01 -7.81 -6.71
C ARG A 43 -16.03 -8.93 -6.38
N GLN A 44 -16.16 -10.08 -7.04
CA GLN A 44 -15.24 -11.22 -6.86
C GLN A 44 -13.80 -10.85 -7.21
N ARG A 45 -13.57 -10.07 -8.27
CA ARG A 45 -12.21 -9.60 -8.61
C ARG A 45 -11.63 -8.68 -7.54
N VAL A 46 -12.43 -7.79 -6.96
CA VAL A 46 -12.00 -6.92 -5.86
C VAL A 46 -11.69 -7.74 -4.59
N GLU A 47 -12.50 -8.75 -4.28
CA GLU A 47 -12.26 -9.68 -3.16
C GLU A 47 -10.95 -10.45 -3.37
N GLN A 48 -10.73 -11.00 -4.57
CA GLN A 48 -9.50 -11.71 -4.92
C GLN A 48 -8.27 -10.80 -4.83
N PHE A 49 -8.38 -9.56 -5.31
CA PHE A 49 -7.30 -8.58 -5.21
C PHE A 49 -6.88 -8.34 -3.75
N ARG A 50 -7.84 -8.21 -2.83
CA ARG A 50 -7.57 -8.08 -1.38
C ARG A 50 -6.91 -9.33 -0.78
N ALA A 51 -7.39 -10.52 -1.18
CA ALA A 51 -6.81 -11.78 -0.74
C ALA A 51 -5.34 -11.89 -1.19
N ASN A 52 -5.05 -11.56 -2.44
CA ASN A 52 -3.69 -11.58 -2.99
C ASN A 52 -2.77 -10.58 -2.28
N GLN A 53 -3.24 -9.36 -2.00
CA GLN A 53 -2.45 -8.40 -1.22
C GLN A 53 -2.14 -8.93 0.18
N THR A 54 -3.13 -9.52 0.86
CA THR A 54 -2.94 -10.11 2.18
C THR A 54 -1.89 -11.23 2.14
N GLN A 55 -2.00 -12.13 1.16
CA GLN A 55 -1.04 -13.22 0.97
C GLN A 55 0.38 -12.69 0.71
N SER A 56 0.53 -11.68 -0.16
CA SER A 56 1.84 -11.11 -0.48
C SER A 56 2.59 -10.56 0.74
N VAL A 57 1.87 -10.00 1.72
CA VAL A 57 2.45 -9.50 2.96
C VAL A 57 2.87 -10.64 3.86
N LEU A 58 2.07 -11.71 3.96
CA LEU A 58 2.40 -12.90 4.76
C LEU A 58 3.67 -13.57 4.22
N ASP A 59 3.74 -13.78 2.90
CA ASP A 59 4.90 -14.38 2.24
C ASP A 59 6.17 -13.55 2.48
N SER A 60 6.07 -12.22 2.39
CA SER A 60 7.20 -11.31 2.64
C SER A 60 7.65 -11.31 4.12
N GLN A 61 6.74 -11.51 5.08
CA GLN A 61 7.10 -11.59 6.49
C GLN A 61 7.83 -12.88 6.84
N ASP A 62 7.47 -13.97 6.20
CA ASP A 62 8.15 -15.24 6.39
C ASP A 62 9.58 -15.19 5.81
N ASP A 63 9.78 -14.55 4.65
CA ASP A 63 11.11 -14.27 4.09
C ASP A 63 11.98 -13.39 5.02
N ALA A 64 11.38 -12.36 5.61
CA ALA A 64 12.08 -11.47 6.55
C ALA A 64 12.51 -12.17 7.85
N ARG A 65 11.73 -13.17 8.32
CA ARG A 65 12.07 -14.00 9.50
C ARG A 65 13.14 -15.05 9.20
N LEU A 66 13.25 -15.49 7.94
CA LEU A 66 14.26 -16.46 7.48
C LEU A 66 15.63 -15.82 7.20
N SER A 67 15.73 -14.49 7.25
CA SER A 67 17.00 -13.77 7.11
C SER A 67 17.87 -13.94 8.36
N PRO A 68 19.08 -14.53 8.28
CA PRO A 68 19.96 -14.66 9.45
C PRO A 68 20.31 -13.27 9.98
N PRO A 69 20.45 -13.09 11.32
CA PRO A 69 20.76 -11.78 11.89
C PRO A 69 22.04 -11.25 11.25
N LEU A 70 21.96 -10.03 10.72
CA LEU A 70 23.08 -9.31 10.13
C LEU A 70 24.25 -9.36 11.12
N ARG A 71 25.25 -10.20 10.83
CA ARG A 71 26.47 -10.34 11.62
C ARG A 71 27.23 -9.02 11.52
N MET A 72 26.92 -8.07 12.39
CA MET A 72 27.75 -6.88 12.58
C MET A 72 29.17 -7.35 12.87
N GLY A 73 30.04 -7.15 11.89
CA GLY A 73 31.45 -7.53 11.97
C GLY A 73 32.07 -6.87 13.20
N ARG A 74 32.58 -7.68 14.12
CA ARG A 74 33.44 -7.23 15.20
C ARG A 74 34.70 -6.65 14.55
N SER A 75 34.70 -5.33 14.34
CA SER A 75 35.92 -4.60 13.97
C SER A 75 36.88 -4.68 15.16
N SER A 76 37.82 -5.60 15.07
CA SER A 76 38.98 -5.69 15.95
C SER A 76 39.80 -4.39 15.83
N ARG A 77 39.61 -3.45 16.76
CA ARG A 77 40.61 -2.44 17.06
C ARG A 77 41.75 -3.11 17.84
N ALA A 78 42.58 -3.83 17.11
CA ALA A 78 43.89 -4.24 17.56
C ALA A 78 44.92 -3.68 16.58
N SER A 79 45.95 -3.04 17.15
CA SER A 79 47.27 -2.79 16.57
C SER A 79 47.56 -1.43 15.93
N ARG A 80 48.78 -0.97 16.25
CA ARG A 80 49.54 0.25 15.87
C ARG A 80 49.22 1.46 16.77
N ARG A 81 49.98 1.78 17.83
CA ARG A 81 51.45 1.80 18.04
C ARG A 81 52.19 2.48 16.88
N SER A 82 52.39 3.79 17.01
CA SER A 82 53.67 4.50 16.86
C SER A 82 53.50 5.90 17.42
#